data_AF-A0A955J3I9-F1
#
_entry.id   AF-A0A955J3I9-F1
#
_cell.length_a   1.000
_cell.length_b   1.000
_cell.length_c   1.000
_cell.angle_alpha   90.00
_cell.angle_beta   90.00
_cell.angle_gamma   90.00
#
_symmetry.space_group_name_H-M   'P 1'
#
loop_
_entity.id
_entity.type
_entity.pdbx_description
1 polymer ?
#
loop_
_entity_poly.entity_id
_entity_poly.type
_entity_poly.pdbx_seq_one_letter_code
_entity_poly.pdbx_strand_id
1 'polypeptide(L)'
;MTRYLIRTDIPMADVRETLQLATLSTASLHGETSIKLAGHFSVNEAHRCVEISASGDVGRDLNKLFAGLLCAQFGDTAFEIDARVAAETGTEVAA
;
A
#
# COMPACT_ATOMS: atom_id res chain seq x y z
N MET A 1 4.14 1.15 -8.72
CA MET A 1 3.59 1.71 -7.45
C MET A 1 2.12 1.31 -7.39
N THR A 2 1.55 0.94 -6.25
CA THR A 2 0.12 0.61 -6.14
C THR A 2 -0.61 1.79 -5.54
N ARG A 3 -1.71 2.20 -6.15
CA ARG A 3 -2.52 3.33 -5.70
C ARG A 3 -3.89 2.85 -5.25
N TYR A 4 -4.21 3.09 -3.99
CA TYR A 4 -5.44 2.71 -3.32
C TYR A 4 -6.35 3.93 -3.20
N LEU A 5 -7.54 3.87 -3.77
CA LEU A 5 -8.60 4.87 -3.63
C LEU A 5 -9.55 4.43 -2.52
N ILE A 6 -9.65 5.20 -1.44
CA ILE A 6 -10.39 4.80 -0.24
C ILE A 6 -11.86 5.24 -0.32
N ARG A 7 -12.77 4.31 -0.01
CA ARG A 7 -14.22 4.56 0.05
C ARG A 7 -14.55 5.71 1.01
N THR A 8 -15.52 6.55 0.66
CA THR A 8 -15.75 7.85 1.32
C THR A 8 -16.27 7.79 2.75
N ASP A 9 -16.87 6.68 3.15
CA ASP A 9 -17.40 6.40 4.49
C ASP A 9 -16.32 6.00 5.51
N ILE A 10 -15.11 5.63 5.05
CA ILE A 10 -14.01 5.24 5.93
C ILE A 10 -13.21 6.48 6.34
N PRO A 11 -13.06 6.82 7.63
CA PRO A 11 -12.20 7.92 8.05
C PRO A 11 -10.74 7.72 7.59
N MET A 12 -10.10 8.76 7.02
CA MET A 12 -8.69 8.66 6.61
C MET A 12 -7.74 8.46 7.81
N ALA A 13 -8.18 8.81 9.03
CA ALA A 13 -7.45 8.51 10.26
C ALA A 13 -7.32 6.99 10.46
N ASP A 14 -8.41 6.24 10.34
CA ASP A 14 -8.41 4.78 10.51
C ASP A 14 -7.60 4.08 9.41
N VAL A 15 -7.60 4.63 8.19
CA VAL A 15 -6.74 4.17 7.09
C VAL A 15 -5.26 4.36 7.44
N ARG A 16 -4.92 5.50 8.05
CA ARG A 16 -3.55 5.81 8.47
C ARG A 16 -3.10 4.87 9.60
N GLU A 17 -3.98 4.59 10.56
CA GLU A 17 -3.71 3.62 11.61
C GLU A 17 -3.50 2.21 11.04
N THR A 18 -4.32 1.82 10.07
CA THR A 18 -4.15 0.55 9.34
C THR A 18 -2.81 0.49 8.61
N LEU A 19 -2.38 1.58 7.97
CA LEU A 19 -1.08 1.67 7.30
C LEU A 19 0.09 1.60 8.29
N GLN A 20 -0.04 2.22 9.46
CA GLN A 20 0.96 2.11 10.53
C GLN A 20 1.06 0.67 11.03
N LEU A 21 -0.07 0.00 11.24
CA LEU A 21 -0.10 -1.41 11.63
C LEU A 21 0.55 -2.29 10.57
N ALA A 22 0.20 -2.12 9.29
CA ALA A 22 0.82 -2.85 8.18
C ALA A 22 2.34 -2.62 8.11
N THR A 23 2.80 -1.39 8.37
CA THR A 23 4.22 -1.04 8.41
C THR A 23 4.95 -1.78 9.53
N LEU A 24 4.37 -1.81 10.74
CA LEU A 24 4.93 -2.55 11.89
C LEU A 24 4.95 -4.06 11.66
N SER A 25 3.88 -4.62 11.08
CA SER A 25 3.84 -6.02 10.69
C SER A 25 4.91 -6.35 9.64
N THR A 26 5.11 -5.50 8.64
CA THR A 26 6.14 -5.71 7.62
C THR A 26 7.55 -5.58 8.22
N ALA A 27 7.76 -4.65 9.16
CA ALA A 27 9.02 -4.52 9.88
C ALA A 27 9.33 -5.76 10.73
N SER A 28 8.31 -6.46 11.24
CA SER A 28 8.49 -7.72 11.96
C SER A 28 8.97 -8.87 11.06
N LEU A 29 8.67 -8.81 9.75
CA LEU A 29 9.10 -9.80 8.76
C LEU A 29 10.50 -9.52 8.22
N HIS A 30 10.81 -8.24 7.96
CA HIS A 30 12.00 -7.83 7.18
C HIS A 30 13.04 -7.05 8.01
N GLY A 31 12.72 -6.69 9.25
CA GLY A 31 13.50 -5.79 10.10
C GLY A 31 13.19 -4.29 9.85
N GLU A 32 13.34 -3.46 10.88
CA GLU A 32 13.03 -2.02 10.82
C GLU A 32 13.86 -1.26 9.77
N THR A 33 15.14 -1.61 9.62
CA THR A 33 16.04 -0.94 8.67
C THR A 33 15.57 -1.17 7.23
N SER A 34 15.09 -2.37 6.91
CA SER A 34 14.58 -2.71 5.58
C SER A 34 13.35 -1.89 5.21
N ILE A 35 12.46 -1.64 6.18
CA ILE A 35 11.29 -0.77 5.98
C ILE A 35 11.68 0.67 5.72
N LYS A 36 12.65 1.21 6.46
CA LYS A 36 13.13 2.59 6.24
C LYS A 36 13.74 2.79 4.84
N LEU A 37 14.37 1.76 4.29
CA LEU A 37 15.03 1.82 2.97
C LEU A 37 14.09 1.50 1.80
N ALA A 38 13.11 0.61 1.98
CA ALA A 38 12.32 0.05 0.89
C ALA A 38 10.79 0.13 1.08
N GLY A 39 10.30 0.50 2.26
CA GLY A 39 8.88 0.64 2.60
C GLY A 39 8.29 2.00 2.24
N HIS A 40 8.51 2.46 1.00
CA HIS A 40 8.05 3.79 0.56
C HIS A 40 6.54 3.82 0.37
N PHE A 41 5.87 4.77 1.01
CA PHE A 41 4.44 5.04 0.83
C PHE A 41 4.12 6.54 0.97
N SER A 42 2.98 6.95 0.42
CA SER A 42 2.43 8.30 0.55
C SER A 42 0.94 8.22 0.92
N VAL A 43 0.45 9.22 1.67
CA VAL A 43 -0.98 9.35 1.98
C VAL A 43 -1.43 10.74 1.55
N ASN A 44 -2.41 10.79 0.67
CA ASN A 44 -3.04 12.02 0.20
C ASN A 44 -4.48 12.06 0.70
N GLU A 45 -4.71 12.76 1.82
CA GLU A 45 -6.03 12.84 2.44
C GLU A 45 -7.04 13.63 1.60
N ALA A 46 -6.57 14.69 0.92
CA ALA A 46 -7.42 15.51 0.05
C ALA A 46 -8.03 14.69 -1.10
N HIS A 47 -7.25 13.74 -1.64
CA HIS A 47 -7.69 12.81 -2.68
C HIS A 47 -8.05 11.41 -2.15
N ARG A 48 -8.09 11.23 -0.83
CA ARG A 48 -8.41 9.96 -0.15
C ARG A 48 -7.68 8.76 -0.73
N CYS A 49 -6.37 8.93 -0.89
CA CYS A 49 -5.53 8.01 -1.64
C CYS A 49 -4.31 7.60 -0.83
N VAL A 50 -3.95 6.32 -0.89
CA VAL A 50 -2.69 5.80 -0.36
C VAL A 50 -1.90 5.20 -1.51
N GLU A 51 -0.63 5.56 -1.63
CA GLU A 51 0.27 4.97 -2.62
C GLU A 51 1.36 4.19 -1.91
N ILE A 52 1.60 2.95 -2.33
CA ILE A 52 2.61 2.08 -1.74
C ILE A 52 3.50 1.53 -2.84
N SER A 53 4.81 1.66 -2.69
CA SER A 53 5.76 1.06 -3.63
C SER A 53 5.65 -0.46 -3.59
N ALA A 54 5.57 -1.10 -4.76
CA ALA A 54 5.55 -2.56 -4.91
C ALA A 54 6.94 -3.12 -5.27
N SER A 55 7.99 -2.30 -5.15
CA SER A 55 9.36 -2.68 -5.49
C SER A 55 9.97 -3.56 -4.39
N GLY A 56 10.49 -4.73 -4.80
CA GLY A 56 11.10 -5.69 -3.89
C GLY A 56 10.11 -6.38 -2.94
N ASP A 57 10.63 -7.29 -2.12
CA ASP A 57 9.80 -8.10 -1.21
C ASP A 57 9.14 -7.25 -0.11
N VAL A 58 9.87 -6.29 0.45
CA VAL A 58 9.36 -5.37 1.49
C VAL A 58 8.12 -4.61 1.01
N GLY A 59 8.19 -4.00 -0.18
CA GLY A 59 7.07 -3.25 -0.75
C GLY A 59 5.88 -4.15 -1.08
N ARG A 60 6.13 -5.33 -1.67
CA ARG A 60 5.07 -6.29 -1.98
C ARG A 60 4.35 -6.79 -0.73
N ASP A 61 5.07 -7.08 0.34
CA ASP A 61 4.46 -7.56 1.57
C ASP A 61 3.71 -6.45 2.31
N LEU A 62 4.23 -5.21 2.28
CA LEU A 62 3.51 -4.05 2.79
C LEU A 62 2.16 -3.85 2.06
N ASN A 63 2.14 -3.98 0.73
CA ASN A 63 0.90 -3.91 -0.06
C ASN A 63 -0.11 -4.99 0.37
N LYS A 64 0.33 -6.24 0.52
CA LYS A 64 -0.53 -7.36 0.93
C LYS A 64 -1.09 -7.15 2.33
N LEU A 65 -0.23 -6.78 3.29
CA LEU A 65 -0.62 -6.56 4.67
C LEU A 65 -1.58 -5.38 4.79
N PHE A 66 -1.29 -4.26 4.12
CA PHE A 66 -2.18 -3.11 4.10
C PHE A 66 -3.56 -3.46 3.51
N ALA A 67 -3.60 -4.06 2.32
CA ALA A 67 -4.85 -4.46 1.67
C ALA A 67 -5.65 -5.45 2.54
N GLY A 68 -4.98 -6.48 3.08
CA GLY A 68 -5.61 -7.49 3.91
C GLY A 68 -6.19 -6.92 5.21
N LEU A 69 -5.44 -6.08 5.92
CA LEU A 69 -5.89 -5.42 7.15
C LEU A 69 -7.02 -4.43 6.88
N LEU A 70 -6.99 -3.72 5.75
CA LEU A 70 -8.04 -2.77 5.37
C LEU A 70 -9.35 -3.51 5.05
N CYS A 71 -9.29 -4.62 4.31
CA CYS A 71 -10.45 -5.48 4.07
C CYS A 71 -10.99 -6.11 5.36
N ALA A 72 -10.10 -6.57 6.25
CA ALA A 72 -10.51 -7.17 7.52
C ALA A 72 -11.26 -6.19 8.44
N GLN A 73 -10.96 -4.90 8.37
CA GLN A 73 -11.57 -3.87 9.20
C GLN A 73 -12.81 -3.22 8.55
N PHE A 74 -12.79 -2.99 7.23
CA PHE A 74 -13.79 -2.16 6.54
C PHE A 74 -14.54 -2.88 5.40
N GLY A 75 -14.27 -4.18 5.22
CA GLY A 75 -14.86 -5.07 4.22
C GLY A 75 -14.12 -5.09 2.89
N ASP A 76 -14.43 -6.07 2.04
CA ASP A 76 -13.72 -6.36 0.77
C ASP A 76 -13.78 -5.23 -0.28
N THR A 77 -14.67 -4.25 -0.07
CA THR A 77 -14.88 -3.09 -0.95
C THR A 77 -14.35 -1.80 -0.32
N ALA A 78 -13.44 -1.90 0.65
CA ALA A 78 -12.89 -0.74 1.36
C ALA A 78 -12.10 0.21 0.46
N PHE A 79 -11.57 -0.29 -0.66
CA PHE A 79 -10.79 0.47 -1.61
C PHE A 79 -10.94 -0.03 -3.04
N GLU A 80 -10.53 0.80 -3.99
CA GLU A 80 -10.28 0.44 -5.37
C GLU A 80 -8.78 0.60 -5.69
N ILE A 81 -8.27 -0.19 -6.62
CA ILE A 81 -6.89 -0.04 -7.12
C ILE A 81 -6.94 0.75 -8.43
N ASP A 82 -6.21 1.86 -8.50
CA ASP A 82 -6.04 2.61 -9.75
C ASP A 82 -5.10 1.81 -10.68
N ALA A 83 -5.70 1.18 -11.69
CA ALA A 83 -5.01 0.32 -12.65
C ALA A 83 -3.96 1.06 -13.50
N ARG A 84 -3.97 2.40 -13.55
CA ARG A 84 -3.02 3.18 -14.36
C ARG A 84 -1.59 3.11 -13.82
N VAL A 85 -1.40 2.80 -12.54
CA VAL A 85 -0.07 2.74 -11.90
C VAL A 85 0.51 1.31 -11.88
N ALA A 86 -0.30 0.30 -12.22
CA ALA A 86 0.15 -1.09 -12.33
C ALA A 86 0.93 -1.39 -13.62
N ALA A 87 0.86 -0.51 -14.64
CA ALA A 87 1.39 -0.76 -15.98
C ALA A 87 2.88 -0.41 -16.18
N GLU A 88 3.56 0.22 -15.22
CA GLU A 88 4.96 0.65 -15.38
C GLU A 88 5.99 -0.44 -15.05
N THR A 89 5.71 -1.71 -15.35
CA THR A 89 6.71 -2.79 -15.24
C THR A 89 6.63 -3.76 -16.40
N GLY A 90 6.62 -3.22 -17.62
CA GLY A 90 6.82 -4.02 -18.81
C GLY A 90 6.98 -3.17 -20.07
N THR A 91 8.23 -2.86 -20.44
CA THR A 91 8.71 -2.55 -21.81
C THR A 91 10.25 -2.45 -21.70
N GLU A 92 11.00 -3.51 -21.99
CA GLU A 92 11.64 -3.87 -23.29
C GLU A 92 13.15 -3.48 -23.22
N VAL A 93 14.15 -4.19 -23.76
CA VAL A 93 14.29 -4.69 -25.13
C VAL A 93 15.28 -5.85 -25.20
N ALA A 94 14.85 -6.96 -25.81
CA ALA A 94 15.72 -7.88 -26.53
C ALA A 94 15.88 -7.35 -27.96
N ALA A 95 17.12 -7.11 -28.38
CA ALA A 95 17.56 -6.98 -29.77
C ALA A 95 19.01 -7.46 -29.85
#